data_AF-A0A232LT40-F1
#
_entry.id   AF-A0A232LT40-F1
#
_cell.length_a   1.000
_cell.length_b   1.000
_cell.length_c   1.000
_cell.angle_alpha   90.00
_cell.angle_beta   90.00
_cell.angle_gamma   90.00
#
_symmetry.space_group_name_H-M   'P 1'
#
loop_
_entity.id
_entity.type
_entity.pdbx_description
1 polymer ?
#
loop_
_entity_poly.entity_id
_entity_poly.type
_entity_poly.pdbx_seq_one_letter_code
_entity_poly.pdbx_strand_id
1 'polypeptide(L)'
;MPSKELTFEELKTAVHILVNVLTQHGIVFGIMGGAGVALLASYHGQLLRSTSDIDLVVETDAYSVSQTLISQHSGLFGKMKGDEEVLVDVEIFDYNTWRVRPSYDLANPQNVRISVPLGKISVTIFEPRWLLQEKIRVQYERAGSRKETTDLDDIAFLVKLVPTKSLVFREQEQIDSLQSLVEKRPELKSKLEEVIDCDQIFKISPASR
;
A
#
# COMPACT_ATOMS: atom_id res chain seq x y z
N MET A 1 0.84 26.67 1.03
CA MET A 1 2.15 26.02 0.82
C MET A 1 2.00 25.07 -0.35
N PRO A 2 2.95 25.02 -1.31
CA PRO A 2 2.85 24.10 -2.44
C PRO A 2 2.83 22.64 -1.95
N SER A 3 2.09 21.79 -2.65
CA SER A 3 1.91 20.37 -2.34
C SER A 3 3.24 19.65 -2.21
N LYS A 4 3.42 18.85 -1.14
CA LYS A 4 4.59 17.96 -0.91
C LYS A 4 4.46 16.64 -1.67
N GLU A 5 3.56 16.58 -2.63
CA GLU A 5 3.22 15.34 -3.34
C GLU A 5 4.02 15.23 -4.64
N LEU A 6 4.51 14.02 -4.89
CA LEU A 6 5.25 13.67 -6.09
C LEU A 6 4.29 13.57 -7.28
N THR A 7 4.69 14.15 -8.40
CA THR A 7 4.18 13.76 -9.71
C THR A 7 4.46 12.28 -9.96
N PHE A 8 3.70 11.67 -10.85
CA PHE A 8 3.92 10.25 -11.16
C PHE A 8 5.30 9.98 -11.77
N GLU A 9 5.86 10.91 -12.56
CA GLU A 9 7.21 10.77 -13.11
C GLU A 9 8.30 10.90 -12.03
N GLU A 10 8.12 11.77 -11.02
CA GLU A 10 9.01 11.84 -9.86
C GLU A 10 8.95 10.54 -9.05
N LEU A 11 7.74 10.04 -8.75
CA LEU A 11 7.56 8.76 -8.07
C LEU A 11 8.24 7.62 -8.86
N LYS A 12 8.01 7.56 -10.17
CA LYS A 12 8.60 6.54 -11.04
C LYS A 12 10.12 6.59 -11.09
N THR A 13 10.69 7.79 -11.05
CA THR A 13 12.15 7.99 -11.00
C THR A 13 12.71 7.53 -9.65
N ALA A 14 12.09 7.94 -8.55
CA ALA A 14 12.49 7.54 -7.20
C ALA A 14 12.38 6.01 -6.99
N VAL A 15 11.29 5.40 -7.47
CA VAL A 15 11.10 3.94 -7.44
C VAL A 15 12.14 3.24 -8.30
N HIS A 16 12.48 3.74 -9.49
CA HIS A 16 13.55 3.16 -10.31
C HIS A 16 14.88 3.11 -9.55
N ILE A 17 15.26 4.23 -8.94
CA ILE A 17 16.49 4.34 -8.17
C ILE A 17 16.45 3.33 -7.02
N LEU A 18 15.39 3.39 -6.19
CA LEU A 18 15.24 2.52 -5.02
C LEU A 18 15.30 1.04 -5.40
N VAL A 19 14.55 0.61 -6.42
CA VAL A 19 14.50 -0.80 -6.86
C VAL A 19 15.86 -1.26 -7.38
N ASN A 20 16.57 -0.43 -8.14
CA ASN A 20 17.91 -0.77 -8.61
C ASN A 20 18.86 -1.03 -7.44
N VAL A 21 18.85 -0.18 -6.42
CA VAL A 21 19.71 -0.35 -5.23
C VAL A 21 19.33 -1.61 -4.47
N LEU A 22 18.05 -1.79 -4.14
CA LEU A 22 17.59 -2.97 -3.42
C LEU A 22 17.95 -4.28 -4.15
N THR A 23 17.77 -4.29 -5.47
CA THR A 23 18.09 -5.47 -6.30
C THR A 23 19.59 -5.75 -6.38
N GLN A 24 20.43 -4.72 -6.49
CA GLN A 24 21.89 -4.87 -6.49
C GLN A 24 22.42 -5.50 -5.20
N HIS A 25 21.73 -5.26 -4.08
CA HIS A 25 22.07 -5.84 -2.77
C HIS A 25 21.33 -7.15 -2.46
N GLY A 26 20.55 -7.69 -3.40
CA GLY A 26 19.77 -8.90 -3.18
C GLY A 26 18.70 -8.76 -2.09
N ILE A 27 18.26 -7.52 -1.80
CA ILE A 27 17.24 -7.26 -0.78
C ILE A 27 15.88 -7.67 -1.33
N VAL A 28 15.20 -8.55 -0.61
CA VAL A 28 13.83 -8.96 -0.90
C VAL A 28 12.87 -7.94 -0.26
N PHE A 29 11.98 -7.37 -1.07
CA PHE A 29 11.07 -6.32 -0.62
C PHE A 29 9.68 -6.41 -1.26
N GLY A 30 8.75 -5.60 -0.76
CA GLY A 30 7.48 -5.28 -1.41
C GLY A 30 7.09 -3.83 -1.13
N ILE A 31 6.87 -3.03 -2.18
CA ILE A 31 6.37 -1.66 -2.03
C ILE A 31 4.87 -1.70 -1.68
N MET A 32 4.47 -0.86 -0.75
CA MET A 32 3.11 -0.76 -0.22
C MET A 32 2.63 0.70 -0.14
N GLY A 33 1.56 0.94 0.61
CA GLY A 33 1.11 2.29 0.94
C GLY A 33 0.65 3.09 -0.28
N GLY A 34 0.85 4.40 -0.24
CA GLY A 34 0.42 5.29 -1.33
C GLY A 34 1.16 5.02 -2.65
N ALA A 35 2.47 4.76 -2.57
CA ALA A 35 3.28 4.43 -3.73
C ALA A 35 2.82 3.11 -4.40
N GLY A 36 2.57 2.06 -3.61
CA GLY A 36 2.09 0.78 -4.13
C GLY A 36 0.76 0.91 -4.88
N VAL A 37 -0.20 1.66 -4.31
CA VAL A 37 -1.50 1.92 -4.96
C VAL A 37 -1.33 2.77 -6.23
N ALA A 38 -0.49 3.80 -6.22
CA ALA A 38 -0.25 4.65 -7.39
C ALA A 38 0.40 3.88 -8.55
N LEU A 39 1.38 3.03 -8.27
CA LEU A 39 2.01 2.17 -9.27
C LEU A 39 1.01 1.17 -9.87
N LEU A 40 0.19 0.54 -9.02
CA LEU A 40 -0.86 -0.37 -9.44
C LEU A 40 -1.93 0.34 -10.30
N ALA A 41 -2.36 1.54 -9.91
CA ALA A 41 -3.30 2.34 -10.67
C ALA A 41 -2.77 2.67 -12.07
N SER A 42 -1.52 3.12 -12.15
CA SER A 42 -0.86 3.39 -13.43
C SER A 42 -0.77 2.14 -14.31
N TYR A 43 -0.44 0.98 -13.73
CA TYR A 43 -0.45 -0.30 -14.44
C TYR A 43 -1.81 -0.64 -15.05
N HIS A 44 -2.90 -0.25 -14.39
CA HIS A 44 -4.28 -0.39 -14.89
C HIS A 44 -4.78 0.80 -15.71
N GLY A 45 -3.89 1.71 -16.14
CA GLY A 45 -4.24 2.87 -16.98
C GLY A 45 -5.05 3.94 -16.25
N GLN A 46 -5.00 3.97 -14.91
CA GLN A 46 -5.70 4.96 -14.08
C GLN A 46 -4.70 5.89 -13.39
N LEU A 47 -4.96 7.19 -13.43
CA LEU A 47 -4.25 8.15 -12.61
C LEU A 47 -5.08 8.41 -11.35
N LEU A 48 -4.82 7.66 -10.29
CA LEU A 48 -5.64 7.77 -9.07
C LEU A 48 -5.27 9.01 -8.26
N ARG A 49 -3.99 9.13 -7.87
CA ARG A 49 -3.46 10.25 -7.10
C ARG A 49 -1.94 10.19 -6.95
N SER A 50 -1.37 11.30 -6.52
CA SER A 50 0.01 11.49 -6.08
C SER A 50 0.24 10.98 -4.65
N THR A 51 1.50 10.80 -4.28
CA THR A 51 1.95 10.42 -2.92
C THR A 51 3.19 11.21 -2.55
N SER A 52 3.51 11.38 -1.26
CA SER A 52 4.69 12.16 -0.82
C SER A 52 5.91 11.33 -0.46
N ASP A 53 5.73 10.01 -0.36
CA ASP A 53 6.64 9.04 0.24
C ASP A 53 6.51 7.69 -0.47
N ILE A 54 7.50 6.83 -0.26
CA ILE A 54 7.51 5.43 -0.67
C ILE A 54 7.59 4.57 0.58
N ASP A 55 6.56 3.76 0.81
CA ASP A 55 6.53 2.76 1.86
C ASP A 55 6.95 1.39 1.31
N LEU A 56 7.84 0.67 2.00
CA LEU A 56 8.14 -0.72 1.66
C LEU A 56 8.38 -1.58 2.88
N VAL A 57 8.09 -2.87 2.72
CA VAL A 57 8.51 -3.92 3.64
C VAL A 57 9.72 -4.63 3.05
N VAL A 58 10.71 -4.93 3.87
CA VAL A 58 11.89 -5.73 3.53
C VAL A 58 11.92 -7.02 4.37
N GLU A 59 12.53 -8.07 3.81
CA GLU A 59 12.71 -9.35 4.51
C GLU A 59 13.81 -9.27 5.59
N THR A 60 14.81 -8.43 5.33
CA THR A 60 15.94 -8.18 6.23
C THR A 60 15.62 -7.06 7.23
N ASP A 61 16.58 -6.74 8.10
CA ASP A 61 16.47 -5.62 9.05
C ASP A 61 16.32 -4.25 8.33
N ALA A 62 15.28 -3.49 8.66
CA ALA A 62 14.98 -2.21 8.01
C ALA A 62 16.06 -1.16 8.26
N TYR A 63 16.65 -1.16 9.47
CA TYR A 63 17.71 -0.21 9.83
C TYR A 63 18.96 -0.41 8.96
N SER A 64 19.39 -1.65 8.79
CA SER A 64 20.54 -2.01 7.94
C SER A 64 20.31 -1.65 6.48
N VAL A 65 19.10 -1.84 5.96
CA VAL A 65 18.73 -1.39 4.61
C VAL A 65 18.80 0.14 4.51
N SER A 66 18.28 0.87 5.50
CA SER A 66 18.39 2.34 5.55
C SER A 66 19.85 2.80 5.52
N GLN A 67 20.74 2.19 6.31
CA GLN A 67 22.17 2.51 6.28
C GLN A 67 22.82 2.22 4.92
N THR A 68 22.40 1.14 4.25
CA THR A 68 22.87 0.83 2.88
C THR A 68 22.44 1.90 1.89
N LEU A 69 21.18 2.33 1.93
CA LEU A 69 20.67 3.40 1.07
C LEU A 69 21.38 4.73 1.32
N ILE A 70 21.58 5.11 2.59
CA ILE A 70 22.26 6.36 2.97
C ILE A 70 23.73 6.32 2.56
N SER A 71 24.46 5.25 2.85
CA SER A 71 25.91 5.18 2.59
C SER A 71 26.27 5.16 1.12
N GLN A 72 25.40 4.63 0.25
CA GLN A 72 25.67 4.51 -1.19
C GLN A 72 24.96 5.57 -2.03
N HIS A 73 23.92 6.20 -1.49
CA HIS A 73 23.06 7.14 -2.21
C HIS A 73 22.62 8.32 -1.33
N SER A 74 23.55 8.87 -0.54
CA SER A 74 23.29 9.98 0.40
C SER A 74 22.68 11.24 -0.23
N GLY A 75 22.75 11.40 -1.56
CA GLY A 75 22.12 12.50 -2.31
C GLY A 75 20.76 12.18 -2.94
N LEU A 76 20.25 10.95 -2.80
CA LEU A 76 18.98 10.53 -3.42
C LEU A 76 17.84 10.37 -2.39
N PHE A 77 18.18 10.33 -1.10
CA PHE A 77 17.23 10.05 -0.02
C PHE A 77 17.46 11.03 1.17
N GLY A 78 16.66 12.12 1.25
CA GLY A 78 16.60 13.10 2.37
C GLY A 78 16.69 14.60 2.02
N LYS A 79 15.67 15.42 2.37
CA LYS A 79 15.31 16.85 2.01
C LYS A 79 16.37 17.96 1.73
N MET A 80 16.13 18.73 0.65
CA MET A 80 16.36 20.17 0.40
C MET A 80 15.57 20.70 -0.84
N LYS A 81 15.33 22.02 -0.90
CA LYS A 81 14.35 22.72 -1.77
C LYS A 81 15.02 23.95 -2.44
N GLY A 82 15.54 23.82 -3.67
CA GLY A 82 16.11 24.93 -4.51
C GLY A 82 16.80 24.46 -5.80
N ASP A 83 16.45 24.97 -6.98
CA ASP A 83 16.68 24.35 -8.31
C ASP A 83 16.94 22.82 -8.35
N GLU A 84 15.99 21.96 -7.90
CA GLU A 84 15.76 21.51 -6.51
C GLU A 84 15.85 19.97 -6.52
N GLU A 85 16.74 19.34 -5.75
CA GLU A 85 16.72 17.88 -5.57
C GLU A 85 15.37 17.49 -4.94
N VAL A 86 14.52 16.77 -5.68
CA VAL A 86 13.25 16.27 -5.15
C VAL A 86 13.53 15.06 -4.28
N LEU A 87 13.53 15.28 -2.98
CA LEU A 87 13.90 14.25 -2.02
C LEU A 87 12.65 13.54 -1.54
N VAL A 88 12.65 12.23 -1.77
CA VAL A 88 11.55 11.34 -1.47
C VAL A 88 11.82 10.66 -0.14
N ASP A 89 10.89 10.82 0.80
CA ASP A 89 10.95 10.08 2.05
C ASP A 89 10.66 8.59 1.74
N VAL A 90 11.53 7.70 2.23
CA VAL A 90 11.38 6.25 2.08
C VAL A 90 11.18 5.65 3.46
N GLU A 91 10.00 5.12 3.72
CA GLU A 91 9.65 4.44 4.96
C GLU A 91 9.87 2.93 4.80
N ILE A 92 10.82 2.39 5.56
CA ILE A 92 11.24 1.00 5.46
C ILE A 92 10.78 0.26 6.71
N PHE A 93 10.04 -0.82 6.50
CA PHE A 93 9.52 -1.66 7.57
C PHE A 93 10.08 -3.09 7.45
N ASP A 94 10.25 -3.76 8.58
CA ASP A 94 10.60 -5.18 8.63
C ASP A 94 9.71 -5.90 9.65
N TYR A 95 9.51 -7.20 9.44
CA TYR A 95 8.66 -8.01 10.31
C TYR A 95 9.25 -8.22 11.71
N ASN A 96 10.58 -8.26 11.85
CA ASN A 96 11.22 -8.51 13.14
C ASN A 96 10.96 -7.38 14.14
N THR A 97 10.95 -6.14 13.66
CA THR A 97 10.59 -4.94 14.42
C THR A 97 9.07 -4.86 14.62
N TRP A 98 8.29 -5.23 13.60
CA TRP A 98 6.83 -5.11 13.60
C TRP A 98 6.11 -6.47 13.70
N ARG A 99 6.48 -7.31 14.68
CA ARG A 99 5.89 -8.66 14.82
C ARG A 99 4.38 -8.69 15.03
N VAL A 100 3.83 -7.60 15.57
CA VAL A 100 2.39 -7.38 15.72
C VAL A 100 1.67 -7.11 14.39
N ARG A 101 2.41 -7.00 13.28
CA ARG A 101 1.91 -6.87 11.91
C ARG A 101 2.31 -8.09 11.08
N PRO A 102 1.59 -9.22 11.18
CA PRO A 102 1.85 -10.41 10.37
C PRO A 102 1.80 -10.16 8.86
N SER A 103 1.14 -9.08 8.41
CA SER A 103 1.13 -8.66 7.01
C SER A 103 2.50 -8.21 6.49
N TYR A 104 3.46 -7.94 7.38
CA TYR A 104 4.84 -7.56 7.01
C TYR A 104 5.78 -8.77 6.89
N ASP A 105 5.33 -9.97 7.25
CA ASP A 105 6.14 -11.18 7.09
C ASP A 105 6.23 -11.57 5.61
N LEU A 106 7.35 -11.26 4.95
CA LEU A 106 7.55 -11.57 3.53
C LEU A 106 7.75 -13.07 3.25
N ALA A 107 7.99 -13.88 4.28
CA ALA A 107 8.06 -15.34 4.19
C ALA A 107 6.67 -15.99 4.26
N ASN A 108 5.66 -15.26 4.74
CA ASN A 108 4.29 -15.75 4.75
C ASN A 108 3.72 -15.80 3.31
N PRO A 109 3.33 -16.98 2.79
CA PRO A 109 2.83 -17.11 1.43
C PRO A 109 1.51 -16.36 1.18
N GLN A 110 0.81 -15.93 2.24
CA GLN A 110 -0.39 -15.10 2.12
C GLN A 110 -0.07 -13.63 1.83
N ASN A 111 1.16 -13.17 2.09
CA ASN A 111 1.62 -11.81 1.82
C ASN A 111 2.20 -11.73 0.39
N VAL A 112 1.33 -12.01 -0.57
CA VAL A 112 1.69 -12.11 -1.99
C VAL A 112 2.10 -10.76 -2.54
N ARG A 113 3.18 -10.78 -3.33
CA ARG A 113 3.72 -9.65 -4.06
C ARG A 113 3.67 -9.95 -5.55
N ILE A 114 3.39 -8.93 -6.34
CA ILE A 114 3.33 -9.00 -7.79
C ILE A 114 4.38 -8.09 -8.40
N SER A 115 4.83 -8.44 -9.60
CA SER A 115 5.73 -7.61 -10.39
C SER A 115 4.92 -6.78 -11.36
N VAL A 116 4.99 -5.45 -11.24
CA VAL A 116 4.34 -4.52 -12.17
C VAL A 116 5.38 -3.85 -13.06
N PRO A 117 5.16 -3.77 -14.39
CA PRO A 117 6.07 -3.07 -15.28
C PRO A 117 6.05 -1.57 -15.00
N LEU A 118 7.23 -0.96 -14.91
CA LEU A 118 7.42 0.47 -14.73
C LEU A 118 8.47 0.97 -15.73
N GLY A 119 8.03 1.25 -16.96
CA GLY A 119 8.95 1.60 -18.05
C GLY A 119 9.81 0.41 -18.46
N LYS A 120 11.11 0.47 -18.17
CA LYS A 120 12.08 -0.58 -18.55
C LYS A 120 12.40 -1.58 -17.43
N ILE A 121 11.98 -1.30 -16.20
CA ILE A 121 12.14 -2.22 -15.07
C ILE A 121 10.79 -2.83 -14.70
N SER A 122 10.84 -3.86 -13.88
CA SER A 122 9.69 -4.35 -13.14
C SER A 122 9.87 -4.06 -11.66
N VAL A 123 8.78 -3.71 -10.99
CA VAL A 123 8.78 -3.33 -9.58
C VAL A 123 7.94 -4.30 -8.79
N THR A 124 8.48 -4.77 -7.67
CA THR A 124 7.75 -5.67 -6.75
C THR A 124 6.90 -4.84 -5.79
N ILE A 125 5.59 -5.00 -5.90
CA ILE A 125 4.59 -4.37 -5.02
C ILE A 125 3.73 -5.43 -4.34
N PHE A 126 3.10 -5.12 -3.22
CA PHE A 126 2.07 -6.00 -2.65
C PHE A 126 0.85 -6.09 -3.57
N GLU A 127 0.23 -7.26 -3.62
CA GLU A 127 -0.92 -7.48 -4.49
C GLU A 127 -2.17 -6.69 -4.06
N PRO A 128 -3.16 -6.47 -4.95
CA PRO A 128 -4.34 -5.67 -4.65
C PRO A 128 -5.11 -6.13 -3.42
N ARG A 129 -5.16 -7.45 -3.18
CA ARG A 129 -5.84 -8.06 -2.02
C ARG A 129 -5.19 -7.61 -0.71
N TRP A 130 -3.87 -7.70 -0.64
CA TRP A 130 -3.08 -7.27 0.52
C TRP A 130 -3.23 -5.76 0.74
N LEU A 131 -3.11 -4.96 -0.33
CA LEU A 131 -3.27 -3.51 -0.26
C LEU A 131 -4.67 -3.12 0.23
N LEU A 132 -5.72 -3.79 -0.25
CA LEU A 132 -7.09 -3.53 0.17
C LEU A 132 -7.28 -3.81 1.66
N GLN A 133 -6.80 -4.96 2.14
CA GLN A 133 -6.90 -5.32 3.57
C GLN A 133 -6.22 -4.26 4.45
N GLU A 134 -5.00 -3.86 4.11
CA GLU A 134 -4.29 -2.84 4.86
C GLU A 134 -5.00 -1.48 4.80
N LYS A 135 -5.54 -1.10 3.63
CA LYS A 135 -6.27 0.17 3.49
C LYS A 135 -7.55 0.22 4.32
N ILE A 136 -8.31 -0.87 4.38
CA ILE A 136 -9.51 -0.98 5.24
C ILE A 136 -9.13 -0.80 6.71
N ARG A 137 -8.01 -1.38 7.15
CA ARG A 137 -7.49 -1.23 8.50
C ARG A 137 -7.04 0.20 8.79
N VAL A 138 -6.18 0.78 7.96
CA VAL A 138 -5.61 2.13 8.25
C VAL A 138 -6.64 3.26 8.14
N GLN A 139 -7.68 3.16 7.31
CA GLN A 139 -8.74 4.18 7.31
C GLN A 139 -9.48 4.25 8.64
N TYR A 140 -9.56 3.11 9.35
CA TYR A 140 -10.19 3.05 10.68
C TYR A 140 -9.28 3.69 11.73
N GLU A 141 -8.00 3.33 11.74
CA GLU A 141 -6.99 3.90 12.65
C GLU A 141 -6.79 5.41 12.47
N ARG A 142 -6.98 5.90 11.24
CA ARG A 142 -6.76 7.29 10.85
C ARG A 142 -8.05 8.10 10.77
N ALA A 143 -9.15 7.60 11.33
CA ALA A 143 -10.45 8.27 11.30
C ALA A 143 -10.35 9.73 11.79
N GLY A 144 -10.95 10.64 11.03
CA GLY A 144 -10.91 12.09 11.26
C GLY A 144 -9.64 12.80 10.78
N SER A 145 -8.68 12.07 10.20
CA SER A 145 -7.46 12.67 9.64
C SER A 145 -7.60 13.00 8.15
N ARG A 146 -6.77 13.91 7.64
CA ARG A 146 -6.69 14.19 6.19
C ARG A 146 -6.32 12.95 5.36
N LYS A 147 -5.55 12.01 5.93
CA LYS A 147 -5.13 10.78 5.23
C LYS A 147 -6.29 9.78 5.09
N GLU A 148 -7.33 9.89 5.90
CA GLU A 148 -8.51 9.01 5.81
C GLU A 148 -9.19 9.11 4.43
N THR A 149 -9.46 10.33 3.94
CA THR A 149 -10.11 10.53 2.64
C THR A 149 -9.36 9.83 1.53
N THR A 150 -8.03 9.96 1.55
CA THR A 150 -7.13 9.30 0.61
C THR A 150 -7.17 7.78 0.71
N ASP A 151 -7.21 7.23 1.93
CA ASP A 151 -7.35 5.79 2.15
C ASP A 151 -8.71 5.27 1.63
N LEU A 152 -9.80 6.04 1.77
CA LEU A 152 -11.12 5.67 1.23
C LEU A 152 -11.15 5.64 -0.31
N ASP A 153 -10.49 6.57 -0.98
CA ASP A 153 -10.40 6.59 -2.44
C ASP A 153 -9.53 5.44 -2.98
N ASP A 154 -8.43 5.12 -2.28
CA ASP A 154 -7.61 3.94 -2.58
C ASP A 154 -8.45 2.66 -2.47
N ILE A 155 -9.31 2.54 -1.43
CA ILE A 155 -10.21 1.39 -1.27
C ILE A 155 -11.20 1.28 -2.43
N ALA A 156 -11.82 2.40 -2.83
CA ALA A 156 -12.78 2.43 -3.95
C ALA A 156 -12.15 2.00 -5.28
N PHE A 157 -10.84 2.21 -5.44
CA PHE A 157 -10.07 1.68 -6.56
C PHE A 157 -9.75 0.20 -6.40
N LEU A 158 -9.11 -0.17 -5.29
CA LEU A 158 -8.60 -1.52 -5.04
C LEU A 158 -9.71 -2.58 -5.07
N VAL A 159 -10.89 -2.27 -4.54
CA VAL A 159 -12.04 -3.19 -4.51
C VAL A 159 -12.49 -3.64 -5.92
N LYS A 160 -12.14 -2.88 -6.97
CA LYS A 160 -12.43 -3.25 -8.36
C LYS A 160 -11.45 -4.27 -8.92
N LEU A 161 -10.26 -4.38 -8.34
CA LEU A 161 -9.17 -5.22 -8.79
C LEU A 161 -9.08 -6.54 -8.03
N VAL A 162 -9.61 -6.59 -6.81
CA VAL A 162 -9.56 -7.78 -5.96
C VAL A 162 -10.53 -8.85 -6.47
N PRO A 163 -10.08 -10.11 -6.63
CA PRO A 163 -10.97 -11.21 -7.02
C PRO A 163 -12.10 -11.45 -6.03
N THR A 164 -13.23 -11.94 -6.53
CA THR A 164 -14.42 -12.31 -5.74
C THR A 164 -14.05 -13.31 -4.63
N LYS A 165 -14.58 -13.08 -3.41
CA LYS A 165 -14.39 -13.91 -2.20
C LYS A 165 -12.93 -14.30 -1.91
N SER A 166 -12.00 -13.37 -2.14
CA SER A 166 -10.57 -13.61 -1.90
C SER A 166 -10.07 -13.08 -0.55
N LEU A 167 -10.84 -12.23 0.13
CA LEU A 167 -10.57 -11.78 1.49
C LEU A 167 -11.53 -12.43 2.48
N VAL A 168 -11.02 -12.81 3.65
CA VAL A 168 -11.79 -13.43 4.72
C VAL A 168 -11.56 -12.64 6.01
N PHE A 169 -12.59 -11.98 6.50
CA PHE A 169 -12.52 -11.15 7.70
C PHE A 169 -13.24 -11.87 8.85
N ARG A 170 -12.49 -12.16 9.91
CA ARG A 170 -12.97 -12.93 11.08
C ARG A 170 -12.56 -12.32 12.41
N GLU A 171 -11.46 -11.57 12.44
CA GLU A 171 -10.96 -10.93 13.65
C GLU A 171 -11.75 -9.65 13.93
N GLN A 172 -11.92 -9.31 15.21
CA GLN A 172 -12.74 -8.17 15.62
C GLN A 172 -12.25 -6.85 15.01
N GLU A 173 -10.93 -6.63 14.94
CA GLU A 173 -10.35 -5.43 14.32
C GLU A 173 -10.70 -5.32 12.82
N GLN A 174 -10.67 -6.45 12.10
CA GLN A 174 -11.06 -6.49 10.70
C GLN A 174 -12.55 -6.19 10.51
N ILE A 175 -13.39 -6.73 11.41
CA ILE A 175 -14.84 -6.53 11.39
C ILE A 175 -15.18 -5.06 11.69
N ASP A 176 -14.57 -4.48 12.73
CA ASP A 176 -14.81 -3.08 13.14
C ASP A 176 -14.37 -2.11 12.05
N SER A 177 -13.18 -2.34 11.47
CA SER A 177 -12.66 -1.50 10.38
C SER A 177 -13.51 -1.59 9.11
N LEU A 178 -14.02 -2.78 8.77
CA LEU A 178 -14.94 -2.98 7.65
C LEU A 178 -16.33 -2.35 7.92
N GLN A 179 -16.88 -2.50 9.13
CA GLN A 179 -18.14 -1.86 9.52
C GLN A 179 -18.05 -0.34 9.37
N SER A 180 -16.98 0.26 9.91
CA SER A 180 -16.72 1.70 9.81
C SER A 180 -16.62 2.17 8.36
N LEU A 181 -15.97 1.38 7.49
CA LEU A 181 -15.90 1.67 6.06
C LEU A 181 -17.29 1.64 5.40
N VAL A 182 -18.10 0.61 5.66
CA VAL A 182 -19.43 0.47 5.06
C VAL A 182 -20.36 1.60 5.51
N GLU A 183 -20.24 2.09 6.74
CA GLU A 183 -20.97 3.25 7.23
C GLU A 183 -20.57 4.56 6.53
N LYS A 184 -19.26 4.76 6.32
CA LYS A 184 -18.73 5.96 5.65
C LYS A 184 -18.97 5.97 4.14
N ARG A 185 -18.91 4.79 3.51
CA ARG A 185 -18.97 4.60 2.05
C ARG A 185 -20.01 3.52 1.70
N PRO A 186 -21.31 3.76 1.98
CA PRO A 186 -22.36 2.77 1.75
C PRO A 186 -22.49 2.35 0.29
N GLU A 187 -22.07 3.19 -0.65
CA GLU A 187 -22.05 2.88 -2.09
C GLU A 187 -21.03 1.80 -2.45
N LEU A 188 -20.00 1.57 -1.62
CA LEU A 188 -19.03 0.49 -1.82
C LEU A 188 -19.52 -0.86 -1.28
N LYS A 189 -20.60 -0.89 -0.47
CA LYS A 189 -21.04 -2.08 0.27
C LYS A 189 -21.19 -3.31 -0.62
N SER A 190 -21.94 -3.20 -1.73
CA SER A 190 -22.17 -4.32 -2.64
C SER A 190 -20.87 -4.86 -3.22
N LYS A 191 -19.93 -3.97 -3.56
CA LYS A 191 -18.66 -4.38 -4.16
C LYS A 191 -17.72 -4.99 -3.13
N LEU A 192 -17.73 -4.48 -1.90
CA LEU A 192 -17.00 -5.05 -0.77
C LEU A 192 -17.53 -6.44 -0.42
N GLU A 193 -18.86 -6.64 -0.44
CA GLU A 193 -19.49 -7.93 -0.20
C GLU A 193 -19.10 -8.99 -1.24
N GLU A 194 -18.89 -8.60 -2.51
CA GLU A 194 -18.41 -9.52 -3.54
C GLU A 194 -16.99 -10.04 -3.23
N VAL A 195 -16.10 -9.18 -2.72
CA VAL A 195 -14.67 -9.52 -2.58
C VAL A 195 -14.26 -9.96 -1.18
N ILE A 196 -15.01 -9.57 -0.15
CA ILE A 196 -14.77 -9.91 1.26
C ILE A 196 -15.86 -10.84 1.77
N ASP A 197 -15.44 -11.98 2.28
CA ASP A 197 -16.25 -12.83 3.14
C ASP A 197 -16.21 -12.27 4.57
N CYS A 198 -17.34 -11.71 5.02
CA CYS A 198 -17.55 -11.27 6.40
C CYS A 198 -19.04 -11.39 6.79
N ASP A 199 -19.43 -12.55 7.31
CA ASP A 199 -20.82 -12.81 7.71
C ASP A 199 -21.37 -11.83 8.75
N GLN A 200 -20.52 -11.22 9.58
CA GLN A 200 -21.01 -10.28 10.60
C GLN A 200 -21.52 -8.98 10.00
N ILE A 201 -21.00 -8.57 8.84
CA ILE A 201 -21.32 -7.30 8.17
C ILE A 201 -22.28 -7.51 6.99
N PHE A 202 -22.07 -8.58 6.24
CA PHE A 202 -22.79 -8.85 4.99
C PHE A 202 -23.86 -9.92 5.11
N LYS A 203 -24.21 -10.37 6.32
CA LYS A 203 -25.17 -11.46 6.50
C LYS A 203 -26.43 -11.28 5.65
N ILE A 204 -26.64 -12.30 4.84
CA ILE A 204 -27.80 -12.52 3.98
C ILE A 204 -29.04 -12.51 4.87
N SER A 205 -29.97 -11.58 4.62
CA SER A 205 -31.33 -11.72 5.14
C SER A 205 -31.87 -13.08 4.70
N PRO A 206 -32.41 -13.92 5.60
CA PRO A 206 -33.11 -15.13 5.17
C PRO A 206 -34.18 -14.70 4.19
N ALA A 207 -34.11 -15.21 2.95
CA ALA A 207 -35.18 -15.04 1.99
C ALA A 207 -36.47 -15.48 2.67
N SER A 208 -37.41 -14.54 2.82
CA SER A 208 -38.75 -14.81 3.30
C SER A 208 -39.39 -15.80 2.34
N ARG A 209 -39.47 -17.07 2.74
CA ARG A 209 -40.30 -18.09 2.11
C ARG A 209 -41.01 -18.88 3.18
#